data_AF-A0A838V8Y6-F1
#
_entry.id   AF-A0A838V8Y6-F1
#
_cell.length_a   1.000
_cell.length_b   1.000
_cell.length_c   1.000
_cell.angle_alpha   90.00
_cell.angle_beta   90.00
_cell.angle_gamma   90.00
#
_symmetry.space_group_name_H-M   'P 1'
#
loop_
_entity.id
_entity.type
_entity.pdbx_description
1 polymer ?
#
loop_
_entity_poly.entity_id
_entity_poly.type
_entity_poly.pdbx_seq_one_letter_code
_entity_poly.pdbx_strand_id
1 'polypeptide(L)'
;MKRWLAAIALALVAILAVYLLLVRDKSVSPTVYSPQLTATIGSGSAAVGVSSRGAIVAFLPIREEPPLPQLPISKVPKSGRLGGHVLEQAHVLGAAPAALRPYLASSRYGESGVDVELTSGIELRFGDDTQAERKWKAAVTVLADPGTTSLDYVDLQAPSRPTVGGSGHTLPELP
;
A
#
# COMPACT_ATOMS: atom_id res chain seq x y z
N MET A 1 -48.39 -4.62 50.37
CA MET A 1 -47.44 -5.44 49.58
C MET A 1 -47.49 -5.15 48.08
N LYS A 2 -48.65 -5.21 47.40
CA LYS A 2 -48.78 -4.95 45.94
C LYS A 2 -48.24 -3.59 45.44
N ARG A 3 -48.45 -2.50 46.19
CA ARG A 3 -48.00 -1.15 45.82
C ARG A 3 -46.48 -0.98 45.78
N TRP A 4 -45.77 -1.72 46.64
CA TRP A 4 -44.32 -1.64 46.74
C TRP A 4 -43.63 -2.40 45.59
N LEU A 5 -44.19 -3.55 45.20
CA LEU A 5 -43.77 -4.30 44.02
C LEU A 5 -43.97 -3.50 42.72
N ALA A 6 -45.07 -2.75 42.60
CA ALA A 6 -45.31 -1.88 41.45
C ALA A 6 -44.28 -0.74 41.36
N ALA A 7 -43.88 -0.15 42.49
CA ALA A 7 -42.86 0.90 42.53
C ALA A 7 -41.47 0.37 42.14
N ILE A 8 -41.10 -0.84 42.58
CA ILE A 8 -39.84 -1.48 42.21
C ILE A 8 -39.81 -1.81 40.71
N ALA A 9 -40.90 -2.35 40.17
CA ALA A 9 -41.01 -2.65 38.74
C ALA A 9 -40.86 -1.37 37.89
N LEU A 10 -41.50 -0.27 38.30
CA LEU A 10 -41.38 1.03 37.62
C LEU A 10 -39.95 1.56 37.66
N ALA A 11 -39.27 1.44 38.81
CA ALA A 11 -37.88 1.83 38.97
C ALA A 11 -36.94 1.01 38.07
N LEU A 12 -37.15 -0.30 37.97
CA LEU A 12 -36.37 -1.17 37.09
C LEU A 12 -36.58 -0.83 35.61
N VAL A 13 -37.81 -0.55 35.19
CA VAL A 13 -38.10 -0.11 33.82
C VAL A 13 -37.45 1.24 33.53
N ALA A 14 -37.48 2.18 34.48
CA ALA A 14 -36.81 3.47 34.33
C ALA A 14 -35.30 3.31 34.23
N ILE A 15 -34.68 2.48 35.08
CA ILE A 15 -33.24 2.18 35.02
C ILE A 15 -32.89 1.51 33.69
N LEU A 16 -33.70 0.56 33.22
CA LEU A 16 -33.48 -0.12 31.94
C LEU A 16 -33.61 0.85 30.76
N ALA A 17 -34.60 1.74 30.79
CA ALA A 17 -34.79 2.77 29.76
C ALA A 17 -33.61 3.75 29.73
N VAL A 18 -33.15 4.20 30.90
CA VAL A 18 -31.96 5.06 31.06
C VAL A 18 -30.71 4.35 30.53
N TYR A 19 -30.52 3.07 30.86
CA TYR A 19 -29.40 2.27 30.36
C TYR A 19 -29.45 2.12 28.83
N LEU A 20 -30.62 1.79 28.28
CA LEU A 20 -30.80 1.63 26.84
C LEU A 20 -30.61 2.95 26.09
N LEU A 21 -30.95 4.10 26.67
CA LEU A 21 -30.76 5.41 26.04
C LEU A 21 -29.32 5.94 26.17
N LEU A 22 -28.66 5.77 27.33
CA LEU A 22 -27.32 6.34 27.56
C LEU A 22 -26.16 5.47 27.06
N VAL A 23 -26.34 4.15 26.97
CA VAL A 23 -25.25 3.22 26.64
C VAL A 23 -25.34 2.71 25.20
N ARG A 24 -26.54 2.55 24.65
CA ARG A 24 -26.73 1.97 23.30
C ARG A 24 -26.33 2.94 22.19
N ASP A 25 -26.51 4.24 22.40
CA ASP A 25 -26.20 5.28 21.40
C ASP A 25 -24.75 5.75 21.43
N LYS A 26 -23.85 5.01 22.10
CA LYS A 26 -22.40 5.15 21.87
C LYS A 26 -22.04 4.47 20.54
N SER A 27 -22.59 5.01 19.44
CA SER A 27 -22.15 4.69 18.09
C SER A 27 -20.72 5.19 17.95
N VAL A 28 -19.75 4.28 18.14
CA VAL A 28 -18.37 4.50 17.72
C VAL A 28 -18.44 4.61 16.21
N SER A 29 -18.36 5.83 15.66
CA SER A 29 -18.25 6.03 14.22
C SER A 29 -16.99 5.29 13.76
N PRO A 30 -17.11 4.15 13.07
CA PRO A 30 -15.93 3.46 12.60
C PRO A 30 -15.36 4.31 11.46
N THR A 31 -14.19 4.92 11.68
CA THR A 31 -13.44 5.54 10.60
C THR A 31 -12.96 4.42 9.68
N VAL A 32 -13.71 4.16 8.61
CA VAL A 32 -13.35 3.17 7.59
C VAL A 32 -12.22 3.76 6.73
N TYR A 33 -10.98 3.38 7.02
CA TYR A 33 -9.87 3.64 6.11
C TYR A 33 -9.94 2.61 4.98
N SER A 34 -10.36 3.05 3.78
CA SER A 34 -10.23 2.23 2.58
C SER A 34 -8.73 1.98 2.36
N PRO A 35 -8.24 0.72 2.43
CA PRO A 35 -6.85 0.44 2.13
C PRO A 35 -6.63 0.79 0.66
N GLN A 36 -5.77 1.77 0.38
CA GLN A 36 -5.29 1.96 -0.98
C GLN A 36 -4.45 0.73 -1.33
N LEU A 37 -4.91 -0.02 -2.32
CA LEU A 37 -4.14 -1.11 -2.89
C LEU A 37 -2.94 -0.51 -3.61
N THR A 38 -1.80 -1.12 -3.36
CA THR A 38 -0.48 -0.65 -3.79
C THR A 38 0.19 -1.66 -4.69
N ALA A 39 -0.05 -2.95 -4.43
CA ALA A 39 0.57 -4.04 -5.16
C ALA A 39 -0.36 -5.26 -5.18
N THR A 40 0.01 -6.28 -5.94
CA THR A 40 -0.68 -7.57 -5.99
C THR A 40 0.25 -8.74 -5.68
N ILE A 41 -0.36 -9.80 -5.14
CA ILE A 41 0.24 -11.14 -5.05
C ILE A 41 -0.42 -11.99 -6.13
N GLY A 42 0.37 -12.62 -6.99
CA GLY A 42 -0.13 -13.34 -8.16
C GLY A 42 -0.65 -12.42 -9.26
N SER A 43 -1.32 -13.00 -10.26
CA SER A 43 -1.79 -12.31 -11.46
C SER A 43 -3.19 -12.78 -11.90
N GLY A 44 -3.84 -11.96 -12.72
CA GLY A 44 -5.18 -12.25 -13.28
C GLY A 44 -6.28 -12.33 -12.21
N SER A 45 -7.26 -13.19 -12.43
CA SER A 45 -8.45 -13.33 -11.58
C SER A 45 -8.17 -13.89 -10.18
N ALA A 46 -7.01 -14.49 -9.96
CA ALA A 46 -6.57 -15.01 -8.68
C ALA A 46 -5.66 -14.04 -7.90
N ALA A 47 -5.38 -12.86 -8.47
CA ALA A 47 -4.55 -11.87 -7.82
C ALA A 47 -5.19 -11.39 -6.52
N VAL A 48 -4.35 -11.11 -5.52
CA VAL A 48 -4.79 -10.60 -4.22
C VAL A 48 -4.14 -9.25 -3.97
N GLY A 49 -4.96 -8.26 -3.60
CA GLY A 49 -4.50 -6.91 -3.35
C GLY A 49 -3.71 -6.80 -2.05
N VAL A 50 -2.72 -5.91 -2.05
CA VAL A 50 -1.90 -5.61 -0.88
C VAL A 50 -1.87 -4.10 -0.68
N SER A 51 -2.04 -3.66 0.56
CA SER A 51 -1.89 -2.25 0.95
C SER A 51 -0.43 -1.90 1.26
N SER A 52 -0.10 -0.61 1.21
CA SER A 52 1.21 -0.07 1.61
C SER A 52 1.65 -0.38 3.05
N ARG A 53 0.78 -0.91 3.92
CA ARG A 53 1.12 -1.35 5.28
C ARG A 53 1.28 -2.87 5.39
N GLY A 54 1.31 -3.55 4.26
CA GLY A 54 1.40 -5.00 4.15
C GLY A 54 0.13 -5.76 4.52
N ALA A 55 -1.02 -5.09 4.70
CA ALA A 55 -2.29 -5.80 4.87
C ALA A 55 -2.72 -6.41 3.54
N ILE A 56 -3.07 -7.71 3.58
CA ILE A 56 -3.55 -8.48 2.44
C ILE A 56 -5.07 -8.31 2.36
N VAL A 57 -5.57 -7.95 1.18
CA VAL A 57 -6.97 -7.62 0.93
C VAL A 57 -7.51 -8.59 -0.12
N ALA A 58 -8.10 -9.69 0.32
CA ALA A 58 -8.56 -10.78 -0.54
C ALA A 58 -9.99 -10.61 -1.08
N PHE A 59 -10.79 -9.70 -0.51
CA PHE A 59 -12.23 -9.59 -0.80
C PHE A 59 -12.58 -8.37 -1.67
N LEU A 60 -11.61 -7.53 -2.01
CA LEU A 60 -11.84 -6.38 -2.88
C LEU A 60 -11.48 -6.74 -4.32
N PRO A 61 -12.32 -6.37 -5.31
CA PRO A 61 -11.93 -6.48 -6.70
C PRO A 61 -10.69 -5.63 -6.95
N ILE A 62 -9.67 -6.23 -7.55
CA ILE A 62 -8.50 -5.50 -8.04
C ILE A 62 -8.95 -4.79 -9.31
N ARG A 63 -8.75 -3.47 -9.34
CA ARG A 63 -8.94 -2.72 -10.58
C ARG A 63 -7.80 -3.06 -11.53
N GLU A 64 -8.15 -3.35 -12.77
CA GLU A 64 -7.17 -3.65 -13.82
C GLU A 64 -6.46 -2.39 -14.32
N GLU A 65 -7.10 -1.22 -14.15
CA GLU A 65 -6.59 0.07 -14.61
C GLU A 65 -6.56 1.13 -13.50
N PRO A 66 -5.40 1.77 -13.23
CA PRO A 66 -4.07 1.37 -13.73
C PRO A 66 -3.62 0.03 -13.11
N PRO A 67 -2.79 -0.75 -13.82
CA PRO A 67 -2.29 -2.02 -13.29
C PRO A 67 -1.49 -1.77 -12.01
N LEU A 68 -1.63 -2.69 -11.04
CA LEU A 68 -0.86 -2.67 -9.82
C LEU A 68 0.43 -3.49 -9.99
N PRO A 69 1.56 -3.02 -9.45
CA PRO A 69 2.82 -3.76 -9.51
C PRO A 69 2.74 -5.08 -8.74
N GLN A 70 3.44 -6.09 -9.25
CA GLN A 70 3.46 -7.43 -8.67
C GLN A 70 4.57 -7.60 -7.62
N LEU A 71 4.22 -8.21 -6.48
CA LEU A 71 5.18 -8.67 -5.47
C LEU A 71 5.73 -10.07 -5.82
N PRO A 72 6.99 -10.39 -5.45
CA PRO A 72 7.68 -11.61 -5.86
C PRO A 72 7.31 -12.82 -4.98
N ILE A 73 6.02 -12.96 -4.67
CA ILE A 73 5.48 -14.09 -3.92
C ILE A 73 4.27 -14.67 -4.65
N SER A 74 4.23 -15.99 -4.78
CA SER A 74 3.11 -16.68 -5.42
C SER A 74 2.07 -17.18 -4.40
N LYS A 75 2.46 -17.28 -3.13
CA LYS A 75 1.61 -17.81 -2.06
C LYS A 75 1.25 -16.72 -1.08
N VAL A 76 -0.05 -16.49 -0.94
CA VAL A 76 -0.61 -15.54 0.03
C VAL A 76 -0.31 -16.01 1.45
N PRO A 77 0.35 -15.20 2.29
CA PRO A 77 0.56 -15.51 3.71
C PRO A 77 -0.76 -15.77 4.45
N LYS A 78 -0.83 -16.88 5.20
CA LYS A 78 -2.01 -17.23 6.02
C LYS A 78 -2.27 -16.25 7.16
N SER A 79 -1.25 -15.47 7.55
CA SER A 79 -1.34 -14.41 8.56
C SER A 79 -2.23 -13.22 8.13
N GLY A 80 -2.57 -13.11 6.84
CA GLY A 80 -3.27 -11.94 6.30
C GLY A 80 -2.39 -10.68 6.23
N ARG A 81 -1.09 -10.80 6.51
CA ARG A 81 -0.13 -9.69 6.49
C ARG A 81 1.22 -10.12 5.90
N LEU A 82 1.84 -9.20 5.17
CA LEU A 82 3.23 -9.30 4.75
C LEU A 82 4.19 -9.13 5.93
N GLY A 83 5.40 -9.66 5.77
CA GLY A 83 6.52 -9.49 6.69
C GLY A 83 7.85 -9.57 5.94
N GLY A 84 8.94 -9.23 6.65
CA GLY A 84 10.29 -9.22 6.09
C GLY A 84 10.42 -8.33 4.86
N HIS A 85 11.28 -8.73 3.93
CA HIS A 85 11.60 -7.96 2.72
C HIS A 85 10.41 -7.68 1.79
N VAL A 86 9.34 -8.47 1.85
CA VAL A 86 8.13 -8.22 1.04
C VAL A 86 7.33 -7.07 1.62
N LEU A 87 7.37 -6.86 2.94
CA LEU A 87 6.77 -5.69 3.59
C LEU A 87 7.52 -4.40 3.19
N GLU A 88 8.85 -4.43 3.18
CA GLU A 88 9.70 -3.30 2.74
C GLU A 88 9.37 -2.91 1.29
N GLN A 89 9.24 -3.90 0.40
CA GLN A 89 8.78 -3.68 -0.98
C GLN A 89 7.40 -3.01 -1.04
N ALA A 90 6.43 -3.47 -0.26
CA ALA A 90 5.10 -2.87 -0.22
C ALA A 90 5.12 -1.43 0.32
N HIS A 91 6.01 -1.12 1.26
CA HIS A 91 6.24 0.23 1.76
C HIS A 91 6.80 1.14 0.66
N VAL A 92 7.82 0.68 -0.07
CA VAL A 92 8.41 1.43 -1.20
C VAL A 92 7.37 1.69 -2.28
N LEU A 93 6.67 0.66 -2.75
CA LEU A 93 5.60 0.81 -3.75
C LEU A 93 4.48 1.74 -3.25
N GLY A 94 4.20 1.72 -1.95
CA GLY A 94 3.17 2.54 -1.32
C GLY A 94 3.47 4.03 -1.33
N ALA A 95 4.75 4.38 -1.28
CA ALA A 95 5.23 5.75 -1.36
C ALA A 95 5.30 6.29 -2.80
N ALA A 96 5.00 5.47 -3.81
CA ALA A 96 5.08 5.88 -5.20
C ALA A 96 4.09 7.02 -5.51
N PRO A 97 4.56 8.11 -6.17
CA PRO A 97 3.71 9.18 -6.66
C PRO A 97 2.62 8.64 -7.58
N ALA A 98 1.41 9.20 -7.48
CA ALA A 98 0.26 8.74 -8.25
C ALA A 98 0.51 8.69 -9.77
N ALA A 99 1.27 9.66 -10.29
CA ALA A 99 1.64 9.73 -11.71
C ALA A 99 2.55 8.57 -12.17
N LEU A 100 3.36 7.99 -11.28
CA LEU A 100 4.26 6.89 -11.63
C LEU A 100 3.62 5.51 -11.49
N ARG A 101 2.52 5.38 -10.73
CA ARG A 101 1.88 4.09 -10.46
C ARG A 101 1.56 3.25 -11.70
N PRO A 102 1.05 3.81 -12.81
CA PRO A 102 0.77 3.03 -14.02
C PRO A 102 2.01 2.43 -14.69
N TYR A 103 3.20 2.95 -14.37
CA TYR A 103 4.47 2.52 -14.96
C TYR A 103 5.22 1.55 -14.07
N LEU A 104 4.68 1.14 -12.91
CA LEU A 104 5.34 0.16 -12.04
C LEU A 104 4.93 -1.25 -12.46
N ALA A 105 5.90 -2.08 -12.82
CA ALA A 105 5.66 -3.46 -13.23
C ALA A 105 5.74 -4.41 -12.03
N SER A 106 6.85 -4.37 -11.30
CA SER A 106 7.12 -5.32 -10.24
C SER A 106 8.05 -4.75 -9.17
N SER A 107 8.19 -5.45 -8.05
CA SER A 107 9.31 -5.25 -7.14
C SER A 107 10.03 -6.56 -6.85
N ARG A 108 11.29 -6.45 -6.47
CA ARG A 108 12.09 -7.55 -5.97
C ARG A 108 12.95 -7.12 -4.80
N TYR A 109 13.49 -8.10 -4.09
CA TYR A 109 14.55 -7.87 -3.12
C TYR A 109 15.81 -8.59 -3.61
N GLY A 110 16.85 -7.81 -3.92
CA GLY A 110 18.10 -8.27 -4.53
C GLY A 110 19.35 -7.84 -3.74
N GLU A 111 20.49 -7.80 -4.42
CA GLU A 111 21.77 -7.36 -3.84
C GLU A 111 21.74 -5.88 -3.42
N SER A 112 21.04 -5.06 -4.20
CA SER A 112 20.77 -3.66 -3.91
C SER A 112 19.60 -3.46 -2.94
N GLY A 113 19.10 -4.51 -2.31
CA GLY A 113 17.93 -4.48 -1.44
C GLY A 113 16.62 -4.36 -2.22
N VAL A 114 15.74 -3.42 -1.85
CA VAL A 114 14.45 -3.24 -2.55
C VAL A 114 14.68 -2.60 -3.93
N ASP A 115 14.28 -3.31 -4.98
CA ASP A 115 14.29 -2.82 -6.36
C ASP A 115 12.87 -2.78 -6.92
N VAL A 116 12.54 -1.75 -7.68
CA VAL A 116 11.26 -1.59 -8.38
C VAL A 116 11.52 -1.52 -9.87
N GLU A 117 10.87 -2.41 -10.63
CA GLU A 117 10.98 -2.44 -12.08
C GLU A 117 9.84 -1.62 -12.70
N LEU A 118 10.19 -0.74 -13.64
CA LEU A 118 9.21 -0.04 -14.46
C LEU A 118 8.72 -0.92 -15.60
N THR A 119 7.55 -0.63 -16.16
CA THR A 119 7.00 -1.33 -17.33
C THR A 119 7.90 -1.22 -18.57
N SER A 120 8.80 -0.24 -18.61
CA SER A 120 9.84 -0.11 -19.64
C SER A 120 11.06 -1.02 -19.43
N GLY A 121 11.17 -1.71 -18.30
CA GLY A 121 12.32 -2.55 -17.91
C GLY A 121 13.40 -1.83 -17.09
N ILE A 122 13.23 -0.52 -16.84
CA ILE A 122 14.14 0.26 -16.00
C ILE A 122 14.07 -0.19 -14.54
N GLU A 123 15.22 -0.41 -13.89
CA GLU A 123 15.30 -0.76 -12.47
C GLU A 123 15.54 0.48 -11.58
N LEU A 124 14.65 0.71 -10.61
CA LEU A 124 14.82 1.72 -9.56
C LEU A 124 15.30 1.03 -8.29
N ARG A 125 16.54 1.29 -7.86
CA ARG A 125 17.19 0.61 -6.73
C ARG A 125 17.07 1.44 -5.47
N PHE A 126 16.23 1.01 -4.53
CA PHE A 126 15.95 1.77 -3.31
C PHE A 126 16.87 1.41 -2.16
N GLY A 127 17.50 0.22 -2.10
CA GLY A 127 18.18 -0.22 -0.88
C GLY A 127 17.18 -0.76 0.13
N ASP A 128 16.48 0.14 0.79
CA ASP A 128 15.52 -0.14 1.85
C ASP A 128 14.30 0.77 1.72
N ASP A 129 13.31 0.54 2.59
CA ASP A 129 12.08 1.33 2.67
C ASP A 129 12.25 2.67 3.41
N THR A 130 13.42 2.95 3.96
CA THR A 130 13.66 4.21 4.66
C THR A 130 13.65 5.35 3.66
N GLN A 131 13.03 6.47 4.04
CA GLN A 131 12.92 7.66 3.20
C GLN A 131 12.31 7.40 1.79
N ALA A 132 11.44 6.39 1.66
CA ALA A 132 10.87 6.00 0.37
C ALA A 132 10.28 7.18 -0.42
N GLU A 133 9.58 8.11 0.24
CA GLU A 133 9.05 9.33 -0.39
C GLU A 133 10.14 10.23 -0.99
N ARG A 134 11.28 10.39 -0.30
CA ARG A 134 12.42 11.18 -0.80
C ARG A 134 13.10 10.47 -1.97
N LYS A 135 13.25 9.15 -1.91
CA LYS A 135 13.80 8.33 -2.98
C LYS A 135 12.93 8.40 -4.24
N TRP A 136 11.61 8.35 -4.08
CA TRP A 136 10.68 8.58 -5.19
C TRP A 136 10.79 9.97 -5.79
N LYS A 137 10.97 11.02 -4.96
CA LYS A 137 11.18 12.37 -5.49
C LYS A 137 12.46 12.47 -6.31
N ALA A 138 13.54 11.82 -5.87
CA ALA A 138 14.78 11.71 -6.62
C ALA A 138 14.57 10.96 -7.95
N ALA A 139 13.84 9.83 -7.93
CA ALA A 139 13.50 9.08 -9.13
C ALA A 139 12.73 9.93 -10.14
N VAL A 140 11.68 10.65 -9.72
CA VAL A 140 10.92 11.55 -10.59
C VAL A 140 11.84 12.61 -11.21
N THR A 141 12.77 13.16 -10.43
CA THR A 141 13.69 14.20 -10.91
C THR A 141 14.59 13.65 -12.02
N VAL A 142 15.11 12.44 -11.86
CA VAL A 142 15.95 11.77 -12.87
C VAL A 142 15.14 11.40 -14.11
N LEU A 143 13.97 10.78 -13.94
CA LEU A 143 13.15 10.31 -15.05
C LEU A 143 12.54 11.46 -15.87
N ALA A 144 12.38 12.65 -15.27
CA ALA A 144 11.88 13.85 -15.93
C ALA A 144 12.99 14.75 -16.53
N ASP A 145 14.27 14.39 -16.39
CA ASP A 145 15.37 15.15 -16.98
C ASP A 145 15.39 14.96 -18.50
N PRO A 146 15.19 16.00 -19.32
CA PRO A 146 15.18 15.89 -20.77
C PRO A 146 16.53 15.46 -21.37
N GLY A 147 17.63 15.56 -20.61
CA GLY A 147 18.94 15.05 -21.01
C GLY A 147 19.06 13.53 -20.87
N THR A 148 18.14 12.89 -20.15
CA THR A 148 18.09 11.44 -19.97
C THR A 148 17.11 10.87 -20.99
N THR A 149 17.57 10.00 -21.88
CA THR A 149 16.72 9.38 -22.92
C THR A 149 16.62 7.87 -22.77
N SER A 150 17.72 7.24 -22.33
CA SER A 150 17.77 5.82 -22.01
C SER A 150 18.65 5.56 -20.80
N LEU A 151 18.30 4.50 -20.05
CA LEU A 151 19.05 3.99 -18.91
C LEU A 151 18.60 2.56 -18.60
N ASP A 152 19.41 1.80 -17.87
CA ASP A 152 19.01 0.48 -17.35
C ASP A 152 18.61 0.55 -15.88
N TYR A 153 19.21 1.46 -15.12
CA TYR A 153 18.88 1.63 -13.71
C TYR A 153 19.07 3.04 -13.19
N VAL A 154 18.36 3.34 -12.10
CA VAL A 154 18.57 4.50 -11.23
C VAL A 154 18.82 4.01 -9.81
N ASP A 155 19.99 4.32 -9.26
CA ASP A 155 20.33 4.08 -7.85
C ASP A 155 19.84 5.24 -6.97
N LEU A 156 18.98 4.91 -6.01
CA LEU A 156 18.28 5.83 -5.12
C LEU A 156 18.69 5.64 -3.66
N GLN A 157 19.70 4.81 -3.34
CA GLN A 157 20.14 4.59 -1.97
C GLN A 157 20.59 5.90 -1.29
N ALA A 158 21.18 6.80 -2.08
CA ALA A 158 21.51 8.17 -1.67
C ALA A 158 20.60 9.17 -2.40
N PRO A 159 19.38 9.48 -1.92
CA PRO A 159 18.40 10.30 -2.65
C PRO A 159 18.86 11.72 -2.96
N SER A 160 19.87 12.24 -2.25
CA SER A 160 20.48 13.55 -2.54
C SER A 160 21.45 13.52 -3.73
N ARG A 161 21.88 12.34 -4.17
CA ARG A 161 22.86 12.12 -5.25
C ARG A 161 22.54 10.79 -5.98
N PRO A 162 21.40 10.71 -6.69
CA PRO A 162 21.08 9.51 -7.45
C PRO A 162 22.12 9.27 -8.55
N THR A 163 22.37 8.00 -8.83
CA THR A 163 23.28 7.60 -9.93
C THR A 163 22.48 6.85 -10.98
N VAL A 164 22.80 7.03 -12.25
CA VAL A 164 22.18 6.32 -13.37
C VAL A 164 23.22 5.52 -14.13
N GLY A 165 22.79 4.46 -14.80
CA GLY A 165 23.69 3.72 -15.68
C GLY A 165 22.96 2.85 -16.67
N GLY A 166 23.69 2.43 -17.69
CA GLY A 166 23.16 1.65 -18.80
C GLY A 166 22.44 2.50 -19.86
N SER A 167 21.92 1.84 -20.88
CA SER A 167 21.22 2.51 -22.00
C SER A 167 20.30 1.57 -22.79
N GLY A 168 19.95 0.41 -22.22
CA GLY A 168 19.18 -0.63 -22.88
C GLY A 168 17.67 -0.37 -22.90
N HIS A 169 17.16 0.53 -22.04
CA HIS A 169 15.73 0.82 -21.95
C HIS A 169 15.44 2.31 -22.14
N THR A 170 14.35 2.60 -22.83
CA THR A 170 13.85 3.97 -23.03
C THR A 170 12.96 4.37 -21.86
N LEU A 171 12.96 5.65 -21.50
CA LEU A 171 12.07 6.16 -20.46
C LEU A 171 10.59 5.98 -20.84
N PRO A 172 9.70 5.72 -19.85
CA PRO A 172 8.28 5.77 -20.09
C PRO A 172 7.84 7.20 -20.47
N GLU A 173 6.83 7.31 -21.31
CA GLU A 173 6.17 8.60 -21.60
C GLU A 173 5.41 9.06 -20.34
N LEU A 174 6.07 9.87 -19.51
CA LEU A 174 5.45 10.49 -18.34
C LEU A 174 4.46 11.59 -18.79
N PRO A 175 3.30 11.73 -18.14
CA PRO A 175 2.32 12.77 -18.46
C PRO A 175 2.78 14.18 -18.09
#